data_AF-A0A4U6TKL1-F1
#
_entry.id   AF-A0A4U6TKL1-F1
#
_cell.length_a   1.000
_cell.length_b   1.000
_cell.length_c   1.000
_cell.angle_alpha   90.00
_cell.angle_beta   90.00
_cell.angle_gamma   90.00
#
_symmetry.space_group_name_H-M   'P 1'
#
loop_
_entity.id
_entity.type
_entity.pdbx_description
1 polymer ?
#
loop_
_entity_poly.entity_id
_entity_poly.type
_entity_poly.pdbx_seq_one_letter_code
_entity_poly.pdbx_strand_id
1 'polypeptide(L)'
;MDLSILVSIKLAGPPKRWSLASLTQMITCKELPKPSNIRMGNWEADVLTKQQLQYAATDAYISWYLYEALQSLPDYNAEAEIESVKVS
;
A
#
# COMPACT_ATOMS: atom_id res chain seq x y z
N MET A 1 -9.68 8.16 -0.87
CA MET A 1 -8.78 8.51 0.25
C MET A 1 -7.37 8.11 -0.16
N ASP A 2 -6.37 8.97 -0.01
CA ASP A 2 -4.99 8.67 -0.42
C ASP A 2 -4.30 7.82 0.66
N LEU A 3 -3.91 6.59 0.30
CA LEU A 3 -3.18 5.67 1.20
C LEU A 3 -1.87 6.29 1.69
N SER A 4 -1.21 7.13 0.91
CA SER A 4 0.05 7.77 1.28
C SER A 4 -0.10 8.67 2.51
N ILE A 5 -1.23 9.38 2.60
CA ILE A 5 -1.55 10.25 3.74
C ILE A 5 -1.82 9.38 4.98
N LEU A 6 -2.64 8.34 4.83
CA LEU A 6 -3.01 7.46 5.93
C LEU A 6 -1.79 6.74 6.52
N VAL A 7 -0.86 6.30 5.67
CA VAL A 7 0.42 5.72 6.07
C VAL A 7 1.27 6.70 6.88
N SER A 8 1.31 7.98 6.49
CA SER A 8 2.10 8.98 7.22
C SER A 8 1.57 9.29 8.62
N ILE A 9 0.28 9.05 8.87
CA ILE A 9 -0.33 9.18 10.19
C ILE A 9 -0.03 7.95 11.06
N LYS A 10 -0.05 6.76 10.44
CA LYS A 10 0.11 5.48 11.14
C LYS A 10 1.56 5.09 11.39
N LEU A 11 2.49 5.49 10.52
CA LEU A 11 3.90 5.11 10.62
C LEU A 11 4.73 6.30 11.09
N ALA A 12 5.51 6.07 12.16
CA ALA A 12 6.54 6.98 12.63
C ALA A 12 7.65 7.13 11.58
N GLY A 13 7.56 8.14 10.73
CA GLY A 13 8.57 8.34 9.70
C GLY A 13 8.41 9.63 8.91
N PRO A 14 9.47 10.08 8.22
CA PRO A 14 9.40 11.25 7.36
C PRO A 14 8.37 11.03 6.25
N PRO A 15 7.64 12.09 5.84
CA PRO A 15 6.65 11.99 4.78
C PRO A 15 7.31 11.49 3.50
N LYS A 16 6.83 10.34 3.02
CA LYS A 16 7.34 9.66 1.83
C LYS A 16 6.22 9.46 0.83
N ARG A 17 6.53 9.59 -0.47
CA ARG A 17 5.62 9.18 -1.55
C ARG A 17 5.65 7.66 -1.68
N TRP A 18 4.52 7.03 -1.41
CA TRP A 18 4.37 5.58 -1.50
C TRP A 18 3.81 5.19 -2.86
N SER A 19 4.50 4.28 -3.55
CA SER A 19 3.86 3.51 -4.62
C SER A 19 3.11 2.33 -4.01
N LEU A 20 2.09 1.83 -4.69
CA LEU A 20 1.37 0.62 -4.26
C LEU A 20 2.32 -0.57 -4.01
N ALA A 21 3.36 -0.73 -4.84
CA ALA A 21 4.33 -1.81 -4.68
C ALA A 21 5.20 -1.63 -3.44
N SER A 22 5.78 -0.44 -3.26
CA SER A 22 6.61 -0.15 -2.09
C SER A 22 5.82 -0.25 -0.78
N LEU A 23 4.53 0.11 -0.81
CA LEU A 23 3.67 0.02 0.36
C LEU A 23 3.30 -1.44 0.66
N THR A 24 2.94 -2.21 -0.38
CA THR A 24 2.70 -3.66 -0.25
C THR A 24 3.91 -4.37 0.35
N GLN A 25 5.10 -4.09 -0.17
CA GLN A 25 6.33 -4.69 0.33
C GLN A 25 6.57 -4.33 1.80
N MET A 26 6.34 -3.09 2.21
CA MET A 26 6.57 -2.66 3.58
C MET A 26 5.56 -3.28 4.56
N ILE A 27 4.26 -3.28 4.24
CA ILE A 27 3.23 -3.79 5.16
C ILE A 27 3.20 -5.32 5.19
N THR A 28 3.32 -5.97 4.04
CA THR A 28 3.05 -7.42 3.93
C THR A 28 4.30 -8.25 3.70
N CYS A 29 5.48 -7.63 3.55
CA CYS A 29 6.73 -8.29 3.16
C CYS A 29 6.61 -9.11 1.86
N LYS A 30 5.68 -8.75 0.97
CA LYS A 30 5.46 -9.42 -0.32
C LYS A 30 5.71 -8.45 -1.47
N GLU A 31 6.24 -8.98 -2.57
CA GLU A 31 6.41 -8.21 -3.79
C GLU A 31 5.15 -8.30 -4.66
N LEU A 32 4.73 -7.15 -5.18
CA LEU A 32 3.65 -7.07 -6.16
C LEU A 32 4.25 -7.18 -7.57
N PRO A 33 4.04 -8.29 -8.30
CA PRO A 33 4.57 -8.44 -9.64
C PRO A 33 3.92 -7.40 -10.57
N LYS A 34 4.77 -6.65 -11.28
CA LYS A 34 4.36 -5.58 -12.21
C LYS A 34 4.86 -5.86 -13.63
N PRO A 35 4.30 -6.87 -14.32
CA PRO A 35 4.69 -7.20 -15.68
C PRO A 35 4.49 -6.00 -16.60
N SER A 36 5.59 -5.51 -17.19
CA SER A 36 5.62 -4.26 -17.97
C SER A 36 4.74 -4.33 -19.23
N ASN A 37 4.66 -5.49 -19.86
CA ASN A 37 3.82 -5.77 -21.02
C ASN A 37 2.32 -5.63 -20.72
N ILE A 38 1.88 -5.92 -19.49
CA ILE A 38 0.48 -5.75 -19.07
C ILE A 38 0.25 -4.33 -18.57
N ARG A 39 1.13 -3.83 -17.71
CA ARG A 39 1.02 -2.49 -17.11
C ARG A 39 1.01 -1.39 -18.17
N MET A 40 1.81 -1.54 -19.22
CA MET A 40 1.92 -0.60 -20.34
C MET A 40 1.25 -1.13 -21.62
N GLY A 41 0.36 -2.12 -21.50
CA GLY A 41 -0.42 -2.65 -22.62
C GLY A 41 -1.51 -1.67 -23.08
N ASN A 42 -2.23 -2.04 -24.13
CA ASN A 42 -3.34 -1.23 -24.63
C ASN A 42 -4.56 -1.32 -23.69
N TRP A 43 -4.73 -0.33 -22.82
CA TRP A 43 -5.86 -0.22 -21.89
C TRP A 43 -7.10 0.43 -22.51
N GLU A 44 -6.98 0.98 -23.73
CA GLU A 44 -8.09 1.59 -24.48
C GLU A 44 -8.79 0.59 -25.40
N ALA A 45 -8.40 -0.68 -25.36
CA ALA A 45 -9.04 -1.73 -26.15
C ALA A 45 -10.50 -1.95 -25.70
N ASP A 46 -11.41 -2.15 -26.66
CA ASP A 46 -12.84 -2.42 -26.40
C ASP A 46 -13.07 -3.63 -25.49
N VAL A 47 -12.18 -4.63 -25.58
CA VAL A 47 -12.18 -5.83 -24.74
C VAL A 47 -10.78 -6.05 -24.19
N LEU A 48 -10.65 -6.03 -22.86
CA LEU A 48 -9.40 -6.31 -22.17
C LEU A 48 -9.09 -7.81 -22.13
N THR A 49 -7.80 -8.14 -22.17
CA THR A 49 -7.35 -9.51 -21.98
C THR A 49 -7.59 -9.99 -20.54
N LYS A 50 -7.70 -11.31 -20.34
CA LYS A 50 -7.80 -11.89 -18.98
C LYS A 50 -6.66 -11.45 -18.06
N GLN A 51 -5.45 -11.28 -18.60
CA GLN A 51 -4.29 -10.84 -17.84
C GLN A 51 -4.41 -9.38 -17.40
N GLN A 52 -4.91 -8.49 -18.27
CA GLN A 52 -5.19 -7.10 -17.90
C GLN A 52 -6.29 -7.00 -16.84
N LEU A 53 -7.37 -7.79 -16.98
CA LEU A 53 -8.44 -7.86 -15.99
C LEU A 53 -7.92 -8.34 -14.63
N GLN A 54 -7.12 -9.41 -14.62
CA GLN A 54 -6.52 -9.93 -13.40
C GLN A 54 -5.55 -8.94 -12.76
N TYR A 55 -4.72 -8.26 -13.56
CA TYR A 55 -3.82 -7.21 -13.10
C TYR A 55 -4.59 -6.07 -12.42
N ALA A 56 -5.63 -5.55 -13.08
CA ALA A 56 -6.46 -4.46 -12.54
C ALA A 56 -7.21 -4.89 -11.26
N ALA A 57 -7.79 -6.09 -11.26
CA ALA A 57 -8.46 -6.65 -10.08
C ALA A 57 -7.49 -6.82 -8.89
N THR A 58 -6.26 -7.24 -9.16
CA THR A 58 -5.21 -7.40 -8.13
C THR A 58 -4.80 -6.04 -7.57
N ASP A 59 -4.56 -5.03 -8.40
CA ASP A 59 -4.20 -3.67 -7.96
C ASP A 59 -5.33 -3.05 -7.10
N ALA A 60 -6.60 -3.28 -7.47
CA ALA A 60 -7.76 -2.84 -6.70
C ALA A 60 -7.87 -3.57 -5.34
N TYR A 61 -7.75 -4.90 -5.35
CA TYR A 61 -7.79 -5.71 -4.14
C TYR A 61 -6.69 -5.32 -3.15
N ILE A 62 -5.45 -5.16 -3.62
CA ILE A 62 -4.32 -4.78 -2.77
C ILE A 62 -4.54 -3.40 -2.18
N SER A 63 -5.06 -2.45 -2.96
CA SER A 63 -5.37 -1.11 -2.46
C SER A 63 -6.38 -1.15 -1.30
N TRP A 64 -7.43 -1.97 -1.42
CA TRP A 64 -8.38 -2.21 -0.33
C TRP A 64 -7.75 -2.94 0.86
N TYR A 65 -7.01 -4.02 0.62
CA TYR A 65 -6.36 -4.80 1.67
C TYR A 65 -5.38 -3.96 2.50
N LEU A 66 -4.59 -3.10 1.85
CA LEU A 66 -3.67 -2.20 2.55
C LEU A 66 -4.41 -1.16 3.38
N TYR A 67 -5.56 -0.65 2.90
CA TYR A 67 -6.41 0.23 3.68
C TYR A 67 -6.87 -0.44 4.97
N GLU A 68 -7.44 -1.64 4.88
CA GLU A 68 -7.90 -2.41 6.05
C GLU A 68 -6.75 -2.70 7.02
N ALA A 69 -5.60 -3.13 6.49
CA ALA A 69 -4.42 -3.40 7.30
C ALA A 69 -3.96 -2.15 8.06
N LEU A 70 -3.89 -1.00 7.39
CA LEU A 70 -3.50 0.26 8.02
C LEU A 70 -4.52 0.76 9.05
N GLN A 71 -5.81 0.56 8.79
CA GLN A 71 -6.87 0.91 9.74
C GLN A 71 -6.79 0.08 11.02
N SER A 72 -6.30 -1.17 10.93
CA SER A 72 -6.07 -2.02 12.10
C SER A 72 -4.85 -1.62 12.94
N LEU A 73 -3.95 -0.78 12.41
CA LEU A 73 -2.81 -0.28 13.17
C LEU A 73 -3.24 0.85 14.11
N PRO A 74 -2.69 0.91 15.33
CA PRO A 74 -2.88 2.07 16.20
C PRO A 74 -2.32 3.33 15.51
N ASP A 75 -2.91 4.49 15.80
CA ASP A 75 -2.28 5.75 15.42
C ASP A 75 -0.93 5.87 16.12
N TYR A 76 0.05 6.43 15.41
CA TYR A 76 1.33 6.70 16.03
C TYR A 76 1.16 7.82 17.06
N ASN A 77 1.13 7.44 18.34
CA ASN A 77 1.21 8.37 19.47
C ASN A 77 2.67 8.47 19.91
N ALA A 78 3.32 9.58 19.58
CA ALA A 78 4.69 9.88 20.00
C ALA A 78 4.89 9.80 21.53
N GLU A 79 3.82 10.02 22.32
CA GLU A 79 3.85 9.92 23.78
C GLU A 79 4.01 8.46 24.28
N ALA A 80 3.48 7.48 23.55
CA ALA A 80 3.58 6.06 23.91
C ALA A 80 4.98 5.46 23.68
N GLU A 81 5.75 6.00 22.71
CA GLU A 81 7.17 5.64 22.53
C GLU A 81 8.06 6.23 23.62
N ILE A 82 7.77 7.45 24.08
CA ILE A 82 8.55 8.08 25.16
C ILE A 82 8.32 7.35 26.49
N GLU A 83 7.12 6.81 26.72
CA GLU A 83 6.81 6.03 27.92
C GLU A 83 7.43 4.62 27.88
N SER A 84 7.46 3.93 26.73
CA SER A 84 8.13 2.61 26.62
C SER A 84 9.66 2.69 26.77
N VAL A 85 10.28 3.79 26.34
CA VAL A 85 11.72 4.06 26.52
C VAL A 85 12.06 4.47 27.95
N LYS A 86 11.15 5.13 28.68
CA LYS A 86 11.39 5.53 30.09
C LYS A 86 11.23 4.38 31.10
N VAL A 87 10.54 3.30 30.73
CA VAL A 87 10.27 2.14 31.59
C VAL A 87 11.28 0.99 31.35
N SER A 88 12.22 1.17 30.42
CA SER A 88 13.30 0.22 30.10
C SER A 88 14.66 0.64 30.68
#